data_AF-A0A4Q1UZZ8-F1
#
_entry.id   AF-A0A4Q1UZZ8-F1
#
_cell.length_a   1.000
_cell.length_b   1.000
_cell.length_c   1.000
_cell.angle_alpha   90.00
_cell.angle_beta   90.00
_cell.angle_gamma   90.00
#
_symmetry.space_group_name_H-M   'P 1'
#
loop_
_entity.id
_entity.type
_entity.pdbx_description
1 polymer ?
#
loop_
_entity_poly.entity_id
_entity_poly.type
_entity_poly.pdbx_seq_one_letter_code
_entity_poly.pdbx_strand_id
1 'polypeptide(L)'
;MALSQAWTEAHAATAAQCLKQQQLETAILGRSPESVDGQPTSRAGPPGGLRRAYADAKAAEALAGAREQELLERLVRTPALSLAGIAAKLSVIAIEAEDNTDLADFPVSHVRSALEDLRRLMGGETIDLSPTPENVRAEVGEPDLCGARRQLIQGER
;
A
#
# COMPACT_ATOMS: atom_id res chain seq x y z
N MET A 1 4.66 -13.48 2.19
CA MET A 1 3.82 -12.96 3.29
C MET A 1 4.67 -12.67 4.52
N ALA A 2 5.17 -13.68 5.26
CA ALA A 2 5.95 -13.45 6.48
C ALA A 2 7.16 -12.49 6.33
N LEU A 3 7.94 -12.61 5.25
CA LEU A 3 9.05 -11.68 5.00
C LEU A 3 8.60 -10.24 4.77
N SER A 4 7.51 -10.02 4.03
CA SER A 4 6.96 -8.68 3.81
C SER A 4 6.44 -8.07 5.10
N GLN A 5 5.79 -8.87 5.94
CA GLN A 5 5.32 -8.40 7.25
C GLN A 5 6.49 -8.04 8.18
N ALA A 6 7.49 -8.92 8.28
CA ALA A 6 8.70 -8.65 9.05
C ALA A 6 9.42 -7.39 8.55
N TRP A 7 9.42 -7.17 7.22
CA TRP A 7 9.95 -5.95 6.64
C TRP A 7 9.13 -4.72 7.05
N THR A 8 7.79 -4.76 6.98
CA THR A 8 6.93 -3.63 7.41
C THR A 8 7.13 -3.29 8.89
N GLU A 9 7.28 -4.30 9.75
CA GLU A 9 7.60 -4.10 11.18
C GLU A 9 8.98 -3.46 11.37
N ALA A 10 9.99 -3.90 10.61
CA ALA A 10 11.33 -3.32 10.65
C ALA A 10 11.34 -1.88 10.14
N HIS A 11 10.65 -1.60 9.04
CA HIS A 11 10.48 -0.27 8.47
C HIS A 11 9.84 0.72 9.46
N ALA A 12 8.74 0.30 10.11
CA ALA A 12 8.12 1.11 11.16
C ALA A 12 9.06 1.35 12.35
N ALA A 13 9.88 0.37 12.72
CA ALA A 13 10.90 0.54 13.76
C ALA A 13 12.01 1.51 13.34
N THR A 14 12.49 1.45 12.11
CA THR A 14 13.47 2.39 11.55
C THR A 14 12.92 3.81 11.59
N ALA A 15 11.70 4.03 11.09
CA ALA A 15 11.05 5.35 11.12
C ALA A 15 10.94 5.90 12.55
N ALA A 16 10.57 5.06 13.52
CA ALA A 16 10.49 5.46 14.92
C ALA A 16 11.85 5.86 15.52
N GLN A 17 12.93 5.12 15.18
CA GLN A 17 14.28 5.48 15.63
C GLN A 17 14.79 6.76 14.95
N CYS A 18 14.50 6.92 13.66
CA CYS A 18 14.84 8.13 12.91
C CYS A 18 14.19 9.38 13.55
N LEU A 19 12.89 9.33 13.86
CA LEU A 19 12.21 10.42 14.56
C LEU A 19 12.82 10.72 15.93
N LYS A 20 13.14 9.68 16.72
CA LYS A 20 13.78 9.85 18.03
C LYS A 20 15.16 10.50 17.90
N GLN A 21 15.93 10.11 16.89
CA GLN A 21 17.23 10.67 16.59
C GLN A 21 17.09 12.16 16.21
N GLN A 22 16.17 12.49 15.31
CA GLN A 22 15.94 13.86 14.83
C GLN A 22 15.47 14.80 15.96
N GLN A 23 14.66 14.30 16.89
CA GLN A 23 14.26 15.05 18.08
C GLN A 23 15.47 15.40 18.96
N LEU A 24 16.42 14.47 19.11
CA LEU A 24 17.65 14.70 19.86
C LEU A 24 18.61 15.64 19.13
N GLU A 25 18.71 15.54 17.80
CA GLU A 25 19.44 16.52 16.99
C GLU A 25 18.87 17.92 17.16
N THR A 26 17.55 18.05 17.06
CA THR A 26 16.85 19.32 17.25
C THR A 26 17.07 19.87 18.66
N ALA A 27 17.05 19.02 19.71
CA ALA A 27 17.32 19.45 21.08
C ALA A 27 18.79 19.90 21.28
N ILE A 28 19.74 19.27 20.58
CA ILE A 28 21.15 19.66 20.60
C ILE A 28 21.37 20.99 19.87
N LEU A 29 20.74 21.18 18.70
CA LEU A 29 20.89 22.35 17.84
C LEU A 29 20.08 23.57 18.32
N GLY A 30 18.84 23.34 18.77
CA GLY A 30 17.90 24.36 19.27
C GLY A 30 18.31 24.98 20.59
N ARG A 31 19.37 24.48 21.24
CA ARG A 31 20.01 25.09 22.41
C ARG A 31 21.00 26.21 22.03
N SER A 32 20.81 26.85 20.89
CA SER A 32 21.55 28.07 20.53
C SER A 32 21.13 29.19 21.48
N PRO A 33 22.06 29.91 22.14
CA PRO A 33 21.69 30.99 23.03
C PRO A 33 21.32 32.21 22.19
N GLU A 34 20.03 32.45 21.98
CA GLU A 34 19.59 33.81 21.66
C GLU A 34 19.77 34.65 22.92
N SER A 35 20.95 35.27 23.03
CA SER A 35 21.33 36.18 24.11
C SER A 35 20.68 37.54 23.82
N VAL A 36 19.55 37.83 24.47
CA VAL A 36 18.94 39.18 24.45
C VAL A 36 19.65 40.15 25.40
N ASP A 37 20.51 39.68 26.31
CA ASP A 37 21.39 40.53 27.11
C ASP A 37 22.83 40.05 26.98
N GLY A 38 23.74 40.94 26.58
CA GLY A 38 25.11 40.65 26.15
C GLY A 38 26.08 40.18 27.24
N GLN A 39 25.69 39.20 28.05
CA GLN A 39 26.57 38.54 29.00
C GLN A 39 27.02 37.18 28.43
N PRO A 40 28.33 36.90 28.29
CA PRO A 40 28.81 35.63 27.79
C PRO A 40 28.51 34.56 28.82
N THR A 41 27.35 33.92 28.70
CA THR A 41 27.12 32.64 29.36
C THR A 41 28.15 31.68 28.80
N SER A 42 28.98 31.12 29.70
CA SER A 42 29.97 30.12 29.36
C SER A 42 29.38 29.15 28.35
N ARG A 43 30.08 28.99 27.20
CA ARG A 43 29.68 28.20 26.03
C ARG A 43 29.65 26.72 26.40
N ALA A 44 28.79 26.34 27.34
CA ALA A 44 28.59 24.99 27.80
C ALA A 44 27.79 24.31 26.69
N GLY A 45 28.48 23.49 25.90
CA GLY A 45 27.85 22.63 24.91
C GLY A 45 26.73 21.77 25.51
N PRO A 46 25.96 21.06 24.68
CA PRO A 46 24.84 20.24 25.15
C PRO A 46 25.29 19.34 26.33
N PRO A 47 24.44 19.18 27.37
CA PRO A 47 24.76 18.36 28.53
C PRO A 47 25.29 16.99 28.09
N GLY A 48 26.31 16.45 28.77
CA GLY A 48 26.92 15.16 28.40
C GLY A 48 25.90 14.02 28.24
N GLY A 49 24.81 14.06 29.00
CA GLY A 49 23.68 13.12 28.85
C GLY A 49 22.95 13.21 27.51
N LEU A 50 22.77 14.41 26.94
CA LEU A 50 22.10 14.58 25.62
C LEU A 50 22.96 14.00 24.49
N ARG A 51 24.28 14.24 24.52
CA ARG A 51 25.18 13.66 23.50
C ARG A 51 25.20 12.14 23.54
N ARG A 52 25.21 11.55 24.75
CA ARG A 52 25.13 10.10 24.92
C ARG A 52 23.80 9.55 24.41
N ALA A 53 22.68 10.18 24.79
CA ALA A 53 21.36 9.78 24.31
C ALA A 53 21.24 9.87 22.77
N TYR A 54 21.81 10.91 22.15
CA TYR A 54 21.88 11.03 20.70
C TYR A 54 22.71 9.90 20.07
N ALA A 55 23.91 9.63 20.60
CA ALA A 55 24.75 8.54 20.11
C ALA A 55 24.05 7.17 20.20
N ASP A 56 23.36 6.91 21.32
CA ASP A 56 22.58 5.69 21.54
C ASP A 56 21.41 5.60 20.54
N ALA A 57 20.69 6.70 20.30
CA ALA A 57 19.60 6.76 19.32
C ALA A 57 20.09 6.54 17.89
N LYS A 58 21.23 7.15 17.52
CA LYS A 58 21.85 6.97 16.20
C LYS A 58 22.33 5.53 15.97
N ALA A 59 22.86 4.87 17.00
CA ALA A 59 23.21 3.45 16.92
C ALA A 59 21.97 2.56 16.77
N ALA A 60 20.88 2.87 17.48
CA ALA A 60 19.62 2.15 17.36
C ALA A 60 18.96 2.33 15.98
N GLU A 61 18.97 3.55 15.44
CA GLU A 61 18.55 3.86 14.06
C GLU A 61 19.34 3.03 13.04
N ALA A 62 20.68 3.05 13.14
CA ALA A 62 21.54 2.29 12.22
C ALA A 62 21.28 0.78 12.27
N LEU A 63 21.04 0.22 13.47
CA LEU A 63 20.69 -1.19 13.62
C LEU A 63 19.32 -1.51 12.99
N ALA A 64 18.32 -0.65 13.20
CA ALA A 64 16.99 -0.82 12.63
C ALA A 64 17.04 -0.76 11.09
N GLY A 65 17.70 0.24 10.53
CA GLY A 65 17.88 0.37 9.08
C GLY A 65 18.65 -0.79 8.47
N ALA A 66 19.70 -1.30 9.13
CA ALA A 66 20.42 -2.49 8.67
C ALA A 66 19.52 -3.73 8.62
N ARG A 67 18.65 -3.91 9.63
CA ARG A 67 17.71 -5.03 9.68
C ARG A 67 16.65 -4.93 8.59
N GLU A 68 16.10 -3.75 8.40
CA GLU A 68 15.15 -3.46 7.34
C GLU A 68 15.73 -3.77 5.95
N GLN A 69 16.95 -3.28 5.68
CA GLN A 69 17.67 -3.54 4.43
C GLN A 69 17.93 -5.04 4.21
N GLU A 70 18.36 -5.77 5.25
CA GLU A 70 18.53 -7.22 5.20
C GLU A 70 17.23 -7.93 4.76
N LEU A 71 16.09 -7.51 5.33
CA LEU A 71 14.79 -8.07 5.02
C LEU A 71 14.33 -7.72 3.59
N LEU A 72 14.63 -6.51 3.12
CA LEU A 72 14.34 -6.07 1.75
C LEU A 72 15.11 -6.93 0.74
N GLU A 73 16.41 -7.12 0.94
CA GLU A 73 17.25 -7.97 0.07
C GLU A 73 16.75 -9.42 0.03
N ARG A 74 16.37 -9.97 1.19
CA ARG A 74 15.79 -11.31 1.29
C ARG A 74 14.45 -11.41 0.57
N LEU A 75 13.62 -10.37 0.67
CA LEU A 75 12.32 -10.31 0.01
C LEU A 75 12.48 -10.29 -1.51
N VAL A 76 13.44 -9.53 -2.05
CA VAL A 76 13.75 -9.49 -3.49
C VAL A 76 14.12 -10.89 -3.99
N ARG A 77 15.01 -11.60 -3.28
CA ARG A 77 15.50 -12.93 -3.67
C ARG A 77 14.50 -14.07 -3.51
N THR A 78 13.47 -13.90 -2.67
CA THR A 78 12.49 -14.95 -2.38
C THR A 78 11.34 -14.89 -3.39
N PRO A 79 11.13 -15.87 -4.29
CA PRO A 79 10.01 -15.85 -5.22
C PRO A 79 8.65 -15.83 -4.49
N ALA A 80 7.67 -15.12 -5.05
CA ALA A 80 6.29 -15.23 -4.59
C ALA A 80 5.64 -16.46 -5.23
N LEU A 81 5.04 -17.34 -4.43
CA LEU A 81 4.37 -18.56 -4.89
C LEU A 81 2.84 -18.44 -4.90
N SER A 82 2.31 -17.24 -4.69
CA SER A 82 0.88 -16.95 -4.65
C SER A 82 0.61 -15.48 -4.98
N LEU A 83 -0.63 -15.17 -5.40
CA LEU A 83 -1.08 -13.79 -5.64
C LEU A 83 -0.96 -12.93 -4.39
N ALA A 84 -1.27 -13.50 -3.22
CA ALA A 84 -1.04 -12.86 -1.93
C ALA A 84 0.44 -12.50 -1.71
N GLY A 85 1.36 -13.39 -2.09
CA GLY A 85 2.79 -13.13 -2.03
C GLY A 85 3.23 -12.00 -2.97
N ILE A 86 2.66 -11.91 -4.17
CA ILE A 86 2.91 -10.82 -5.12
C ILE A 86 2.40 -9.50 -4.56
N ALA A 87 1.14 -9.46 -4.08
CA ALA A 87 0.54 -8.28 -3.46
C ALA A 87 1.35 -7.81 -2.24
N ALA A 88 1.88 -8.74 -1.44
CA ALA A 88 2.74 -8.39 -0.32
C ALA A 88 4.05 -7.71 -0.76
N LYS A 89 4.68 -8.17 -1.85
CA LYS A 89 5.88 -7.52 -2.41
C LYS A 89 5.57 -6.13 -3.00
N LEU A 90 4.48 -6.02 -3.74
CA LEU A 90 4.04 -4.74 -4.31
C LEU A 90 3.70 -3.72 -3.20
N SER A 91 3.18 -4.19 -2.06
CA SER A 91 2.92 -3.32 -0.90
C SER A 91 4.22 -2.74 -0.33
N VAL A 92 5.28 -3.56 -0.24
CA VAL A 92 6.62 -3.08 0.18
C VAL A 92 7.16 -2.03 -0.78
N ILE A 93 7.06 -2.27 -2.09
CA ILE A 93 7.49 -1.31 -3.12
C ILE A 93 6.73 0.02 -2.99
N ALA A 94 5.43 -0.03 -2.75
CA ALA A 94 4.62 1.18 -2.59
C ALA A 94 4.99 1.99 -1.34
N ILE A 95 5.38 1.32 -0.24
CA ILE A 95 5.85 1.98 0.98
C ILE A 95 7.22 2.62 0.72
N GLU A 96 8.19 1.85 0.21
CA GLU A 96 9.54 2.35 -0.10
C GLU A 96 9.54 3.52 -1.08
N ALA A 97 8.67 3.49 -2.07
CA ALA A 97 8.58 4.56 -3.06
C ALA A 97 7.93 5.82 -2.50
N GLU A 98 7.07 5.74 -1.49
CA GLU A 98 6.46 6.90 -0.87
C GLU A 98 7.45 7.67 0.01
N ASP A 99 8.32 6.95 0.72
CA ASP A 99 9.32 7.54 1.60
C ASP A 99 10.57 8.05 0.85
N ASN A 100 10.74 7.64 -0.40
CA ASN A 100 11.87 8.03 -1.23
C ASN A 100 11.57 9.33 -2.01
N THR A 101 12.19 10.43 -1.58
CA THR A 101 12.03 11.76 -2.19
C THR A 101 12.50 11.85 -3.64
N ASP A 102 13.40 10.95 -4.07
CA ASP A 102 13.93 10.93 -5.44
C ASP A 102 12.94 10.28 -6.42
N LEU A 103 11.89 9.62 -5.92
CA LEU A 103 10.89 8.90 -6.71
C LEU A 103 9.57 9.66 -6.88
N ALA A 104 9.63 10.99 -6.98
CA ALA A 104 8.44 11.84 -7.09
C ALA A 104 7.50 11.49 -8.28
N ASP A 105 8.06 10.97 -9.38
CA ASP A 105 7.30 10.55 -10.57
C ASP A 105 6.84 9.08 -10.51
N PHE A 106 7.22 8.33 -9.47
CA PHE A 106 6.82 6.94 -9.34
C PHE A 106 5.31 6.86 -9.08
N PRO A 107 4.55 6.01 -9.80
CA PRO A 107 3.09 6.00 -9.73
C PRO A 107 2.55 5.24 -8.51
N VAL A 108 2.94 5.63 -7.29
CA VAL A 108 2.55 4.99 -6.01
C VAL A 108 1.03 4.80 -5.92
N SER A 109 0.26 5.82 -6.31
CA SER A 109 -1.21 5.79 -6.30
C SER A 109 -1.79 4.68 -7.18
N HIS A 110 -1.20 4.44 -8.36
CA HIS A 110 -1.64 3.38 -9.26
C HIS A 110 -1.27 2.00 -8.72
N VAL A 111 -0.09 1.87 -8.12
CA VAL A 111 0.31 0.61 -7.45
C VAL A 111 -0.64 0.29 -6.29
N ARG A 112 -1.06 1.29 -5.51
CA ARG A 112 -2.05 1.12 -4.44
C ARG A 112 -3.42 0.71 -4.95
N SER A 113 -3.92 1.35 -6.01
CA SER A 113 -5.18 0.95 -6.66
C SER A 113 -5.13 -0.52 -7.09
N ALA A 114 -4.08 -0.92 -7.80
CA ALA A 114 -3.93 -2.31 -8.24
C ALA A 114 -3.82 -3.30 -7.06
N LEU A 115 -3.18 -2.90 -5.96
CA LEU A 115 -3.13 -3.70 -4.73
C LEU A 115 -4.51 -3.89 -4.09
N GLU A 116 -5.36 -2.86 -4.08
CA GLU A 116 -6.73 -2.96 -3.59
C GLU A 116 -7.54 -3.92 -4.44
N ASP A 117 -7.47 -3.80 -5.78
CA ASP A 117 -8.14 -4.70 -6.71
C ASP A 117 -7.69 -6.15 -6.51
N LEU A 118 -6.37 -6.39 -6.38
CA LEU A 118 -5.83 -7.71 -6.08
C LEU A 118 -6.38 -8.29 -4.78
N ARG A 119 -6.50 -7.47 -3.72
CA ARG A 119 -7.07 -7.90 -2.44
C ARG A 119 -8.56 -8.25 -2.57
N ARG A 120 -9.34 -7.47 -3.32
CA ARG A 120 -10.76 -7.76 -3.61
C ARG A 120 -10.93 -9.09 -4.33
N LEU A 121 -10.16 -9.31 -5.40
CA LEU A 121 -10.19 -10.56 -6.17
C LEU A 121 -9.77 -11.77 -5.32
N MET A 122 -8.75 -11.62 -4.48
CA MET A 122 -8.34 -12.67 -3.55
C MET A 122 -9.40 -12.96 -2.47
N GLY A 123 -10.20 -11.97 -2.09
CA GLY A 123 -11.32 -12.09 -1.16
C GLY A 123 -12.57 -12.74 -1.76
N GLY A 124 -12.55 -13.09 -3.05
CA GLY A 124 -13.70 -13.68 -3.74
C GLY A 124 -14.78 -12.67 -4.12
N GLU A 125 -14.46 -11.37 -4.09
CA GLU A 125 -15.36 -10.30 -4.55
C GLU A 125 -15.34 -10.32 -6.09
N THR A 126 -16.11 -11.23 -6.70
CA THR A 126 -16.26 -11.31 -8.15
C THR A 126 -17.00 -10.07 -8.63
N ILE A 127 -16.27 -9.18 -9.32
CA ILE A 127 -16.86 -8.09 -10.07
C ILE A 127 -17.51 -8.69 -11.33
N ASP A 128 -18.83 -8.88 -11.30
CA ASP A 128 -19.62 -9.20 -12.49
C ASP A 128 -19.77 -7.94 -13.35
N LEU A 129 -18.81 -7.71 -14.25
CA LEU A 129 -18.92 -6.71 -15.29
C LEU A 129 -19.43 -7.36 -16.58
N SER A 130 -20.69 -7.78 -16.57
CA SER A 130 -21.42 -8.04 -17.81
C SER A 130 -22.72 -7.22 -17.81
N PRO A 131 -22.79 -6.07 -18.51
CA PRO A 131 -24.08 -5.60 -18.98
C PRO A 131 -24.57 -6.61 -20.02
N THR A 132 -25.58 -7.39 -19.67
CA THR A 132 -26.28 -8.25 -20.63
C THR A 132 -26.74 -7.39 -21.81
N PRO A 133 -26.41 -7.72 -23.07
CA PRO A 133 -27.06 -7.07 -24.20
C PRO A 133 -28.53 -7.50 -24.17
N GLU A 134 -29.42 -6.57 -23.79
CA GLU A 134 -30.84 -6.76 -23.92
C GLU A 134 -31.16 -7.13 -25.36
N ASN A 135 -31.79 -8.29 -25.51
CA ASN A 135 -32.25 -8.83 -26.78
C ASN A 135 -33.05 -7.78 -27.55
N VAL A 136 -32.56 -7.42 -28.73
CA VAL A 136 -33.37 -6.91 -29.83
C VAL A 136 -34.44 -7.96 -30.13
N ARG A 137 -35.65 -7.76 -29.62
CA ARG A 137 -36.85 -8.43 -30.13
C ARG A 137 -37.76 -7.35 -30.69
N ALA A 138 -37.79 -7.31 -32.01
CA ALA A 138 -38.77 -6.58 -32.79
C ALA A 138 -40.18 -7.00 -32.36
N GLU A 139 -40.94 -6.07 -31.81
CA GLU A 139 -42.39 -6.19 -31.74
C GLU A 139 -42.96 -5.94 -33.13
N VAL A 140 -43.38 -7.01 -33.80
CA VAL A 140 -44.37 -6.94 -34.89
C VAL A 140 -45.72 -7.21 -34.25
N GLY A 141 -46.63 -6.26 -34.44
CA GLY A 141 -47.90 -6.16 -33.72
C GLY A 141 -48.90 -7.29 -33.97
N GLU A 142 -49.58 -7.59 -32.86
CA GLU A 142 -51.01 -7.89 -32.63
C GLU A 142 -51.84 -8.84 -33.54
N PRO A 143 -52.83 -9.54 -32.95
CA PRO A 143 -53.47 -10.75 -33.48
C PRO A 143 -54.86 -10.51 -34.07
N ASP A 144 -55.40 -11.48 -34.82
CA ASP A 144 -56.86 -11.59 -34.98
C ASP A 144 -57.39 -13.02 -35.13
N LEU A 145 -58.62 -13.18 -34.65
CA LEU A 145 -59.36 -14.35 -34.20
C LEU A 145 -60.08 -15.09 -35.35
N CYS A 146 -60.16 -16.42 -35.27
CA CYS A 146 -61.30 -17.23 -35.71
C CYS A 146 -60.99 -18.71 -35.40
N GLY A 147 -61.71 -19.40 -34.53
CA GLY A 147 -63.10 -19.78 -34.78
C GLY A 147 -63.12 -21.27 -35.13
N ALA A 148 -63.29 -22.12 -34.11
CA ALA A 148 -63.49 -23.55 -34.31
C ALA A 148 -64.67 -23.82 -35.26
N ARG A 149 -64.58 -24.87 -36.10
CA ARG A 149 -65.58 -25.95 -36.24
C ARG A 149 -65.49 -26.73 -37.57
N ARG A 150 -65.51 -28.06 -37.38
CA ARG A 150 -66.13 -29.14 -38.17
C ARG A 150 -65.26 -30.05 -39.05
N GLN A 151 -65.43 -31.32 -38.70
CA GLN A 151 -65.09 -32.58 -39.36
C GLN A 151 -65.70 -32.71 -40.76
N LEU A 152 -65.03 -33.48 -41.62
CA LEU A 152 -65.48 -34.41 -42.69
C LEU A 152 -64.26 -34.56 -43.65
N ILE A 153 -63.76 -35.70 -44.13
CA ILE A 153 -64.36 -36.92 -44.69
C ILE A 153 -63.27 -38.01 -44.78
N GLN A 154 -63.68 -39.26 -44.61
CA GLN A 154 -62.95 -40.49 -44.91
C GLN A 154 -62.72 -40.67 -46.42
N GLY A 155 -61.64 -41.34 -46.83
CA GLY A 155 -61.69 -42.14 -48.05
C GLY A 155 -60.37 -42.33 -48.80
N GLU A 156 -59.92 -43.59 -48.82
CA GLU A 156 -59.30 -44.31 -49.94
C GLU A 156 -57.92 -43.81 -50.42
N ARG A 157 -56.89 -44.64 -50.60
CA ARG A 157 -56.82 -46.06 -50.93
C ARG A 157 -55.39 -46.55 -50.70
#